data_AF-A0A517NVZ3-F1
#
_entry.id   AF-A0A517NVZ3-F1
#
_cell.length_a   1.000
_cell.length_b   1.000
_cell.length_c   1.000
_cell.angle_alpha   90.00
_cell.angle_beta   90.00
_cell.angle_gamma   90.00
#
_symmetry.space_group_name_H-M   'P 1'
#
loop_
_entity.id
_entity.type
_entity.pdbx_description
1 polymer ?
#
loop_
_entity_poly.entity_id
_entity_poly.type
_entity_poly.pdbx_seq_one_letter_code
_entity_poly.pdbx_strand_id
1 'polypeptide(L)' 'MNATSRDKRKVRTSVGIDPDDYRELEAMARKHRVSMSWMIREAVKQYLKNKRPLLSRDES' A
#
# COMPACT_ATOMS: atom_id res chain seq x y z
N MET A 1 9.41 31.15 13.28
CA MET A 1 8.27 30.22 13.14
C MET A 1 8.73 29.01 12.34
N ASN A 2 9.11 27.90 12.98
CA ASN A 2 9.58 26.71 12.26
C ASN A 2 8.38 25.83 11.90
N ALA A 3 8.08 25.75 10.61
CA ALA A 3 7.08 24.83 10.08
C ALA A 3 7.51 23.40 10.37
N THR A 4 6.81 22.75 11.31
CA THR A 4 6.97 21.32 11.57
C THR A 4 6.62 20.58 10.28
N SER A 5 7.59 19.88 9.72
CA SER A 5 7.39 18.94 8.63
C SER A 5 6.20 18.06 9.01
N ARG A 6 5.11 18.07 8.23
CA ARG A 6 3.98 17.16 8.44
C ARG A 6 4.54 15.74 8.34
N ASP A 7 4.83 15.19 9.50
CA ASP A 7 5.40 13.85 9.67
C ASP A 7 4.43 12.89 9.00
N LYS A 8 4.83 12.34 7.85
CA LYS A 8 4.09 11.27 7.16
C LYS A 8 4.27 10.00 7.99
N ARG A 9 3.72 10.00 9.22
CA ARG A 9 3.85 8.90 10.17
C ARG A 9 3.32 7.64 9.50
N LYS A 10 4.25 6.73 9.19
CA LYS A 10 3.91 5.41 8.68
C LYS A 10 3.53 4.55 9.89
N VAL A 11 2.29 4.08 9.93
CA VAL A 11 1.86 3.11 10.94
C VAL A 11 2.44 1.74 10.58
N ARG A 12 3.09 1.08 11.53
CA ARG A 12 3.57 -0.29 11.39
C ARG A 12 2.45 -1.24 11.83
N THR A 13 2.13 -2.18 10.96
CA THR A 13 1.16 -3.25 11.24
C THR A 13 1.83 -4.58 10.94
N SER A 14 1.61 -5.58 11.80
CA SER A 14 1.97 -6.97 11.53
C SER A 14 0.72 -7.71 11.07
N VAL A 15 0.82 -8.47 9.98
CA VAL A 15 -0.28 -9.26 9.43
C VAL A 15 0.25 -10.65 9.10
N GLY A 16 -0.57 -11.68 9.33
CA GLY A 16 -0.32 -13.01 8.77
C GLY A 16 -0.73 -13.03 7.30
N ILE A 17 0.08 -13.69 6.47
CA ILE A 17 -0.20 -13.96 5.06
C ILE A 17 -0.13 -15.48 4.89
N ASP A 18 -1.02 -16.05 4.09
CA ASP A 18 -0.97 -17.47 3.77
C ASP A 18 0.42 -17.84 3.17
N PRO A 19 1.00 -19.00 3.51
CA PRO A 19 2.32 -19.38 3.01
C PRO A 19 2.43 -19.40 1.49
N ASP A 20 1.37 -19.79 0.77
CA ASP A 20 1.40 -19.87 -0.69
C ASP A 20 1.32 -18.46 -1.30
N ASP A 21 0.46 -17.59 -0.77
CA ASP A 21 0.40 -16.17 -1.16
C ASP A 21 1.73 -15.45 -0.89
N TYR A 22 2.39 -15.75 0.24
CA TYR A 22 3.69 -15.18 0.57
C TYR A 22 4.76 -15.56 -0.46
N ARG A 23 4.81 -16.83 -0.87
CA ARG A 23 5.76 -17.32 -1.88
C ARG A 23 5.53 -16.66 -3.23
N GLU A 24 4.27 -16.48 -3.63
CA GLU A 24 3.94 -15.80 -4.87
C GLU A 24 4.36 -14.33 -4.83
N LEU A 25 4.06 -13.63 -3.73
CA LEU A 25 4.49 -12.24 -3.51
C LEU A 25 6.02 -12.11 -3.52
N GLU A 26 6.75 -13.05 -2.93
CA GLU A 26 8.21 -13.05 -2.95
C GLU A 26 8.75 -13.25 -4.37
N ALA A 27 8.21 -14.20 -5.12
CA ALA A 27 8.60 -14.45 -6.51
C ALA A 27 8.36 -13.21 -7.39
N MET A 28 7.21 -12.56 -7.23
CA MET A 28 6.89 -11.32 -7.93
C MET A 28 7.83 -10.18 -7.51
N ALA A 29 8.08 -10.01 -6.22
CA ALA A 29 8.97 -8.96 -5.72
C ALA A 29 10.39 -9.09 -6.30
N ARG A 30 10.90 -10.32 -6.37
CA ARG A 30 12.19 -10.64 -7.02
C ARG A 30 12.17 -10.34 -8.51
N LYS A 31 11.13 -10.80 -9.23
CA LYS A 31 10.96 -10.56 -10.67
C LYS A 31 10.94 -9.07 -11.01
N HIS A 32 10.25 -8.27 -10.20
CA HIS A 32 10.13 -6.83 -10.39
C HIS A 32 11.24 -6.01 -9.73
N ARG A 33 12.22 -6.66 -9.06
CA ARG A 33 13.35 -6.03 -8.35
C ARG A 33 12.91 -4.99 -7.30
N VAL A 34 11.82 -5.28 -6.61
CA VAL A 34 11.24 -4.43 -5.56
C VAL A 34 11.22 -5.18 -4.23
N SER A 35 11.09 -4.44 -3.12
CA SER A 35 10.89 -5.08 -1.81
C SER A 35 9.45 -5.55 -1.63
N MET A 36 9.25 -6.62 -0.86
CA MET A 36 7.91 -7.06 -0.43
C MET A 36 7.11 -5.93 0.22
N SER A 37 7.76 -5.16 1.10
CA SER A 37 7.11 -4.03 1.77
C SER A 37 6.64 -2.95 0.80
N TRP A 38 7.28 -2.79 -0.37
CA TRP A 38 6.80 -1.89 -1.41
C TRP A 38 5.60 -2.49 -2.14
N MET A 39 5.66 -3.78 -2.49
CA MET A 39 4.59 -4.49 -3.18
C MET A 39 3.29 -4.51 -2.37
N ILE A 40 3.37 -4.80 -1.07
CA ILE A 40 2.21 -4.78 -0.16
C ILE A 40 1.60 -3.37 -0.11
N ARG A 41 2.42 -2.32 -0.01
CA ARG A 41 1.91 -0.93 -0.02
C ARG A 41 1.20 -0.61 -1.33
N GLU A 42 1.73 -1.07 -2.46
CA GLU A 42 1.13 -0.83 -3.77
C GLU A 42 -0.18 -1.60 -3.92
N ALA A 43 -0.23 -2.88 -3.54
CA ALA A 43 -1.45 -3.67 -3.51
C ALA A 43 -2.55 -3.02 -2.65
N VAL A 44 -2.19 -2.50 -1.46
CA VAL A 44 -3.13 -1.77 -0.59
C VAL A 44 -3.66 -0.50 -1.28
N LYS A 45 -2.80 0.29 -1.95
CA LYS A 45 -3.27 1.47 -2.69
C LYS A 45 -4.23 1.09 -3.81
N GLN A 46 -3.92 0.06 -4.58
CA GLN A 46 -4.79 -0.38 -5.68
C GLN A 46 -6.12 -0.90 -5.14
N TYR A 47 -6.11 -1.69 -4.07
CA TYR A 47 -7.31 -2.14 -3.39
C TYR A 47 -8.18 -0.96 -2.94
N LEU A 48 -7.59 0.03 -2.25
CA LEU A 48 -8.31 1.22 -1.79
C LEU A 48 -8.84 2.06 -2.97
N LYS A 49 -8.07 2.22 -4.05
CA LYS A 49 -8.50 2.94 -5.26
C LYS A 49 -9.71 2.26 -5.90
N ASN A 50 -9.72 0.94 -5.96
CA ASN A 50 -10.81 0.16 -6.54
C ASN A 50 -12.04 0.09 -5.63
N LYS A 51 -11.86 0.18 -4.31
CA LYS A 51 -12.96 0.12 -3.32
C LYS A 51 -13.54 1.47 -2.94
N ARG A 52 -12.83 2.57 -3.21
CA ARG A 52 -13.38 3.89 -2.94
C ARG A 52 -14.55 4.12 -3.90
N PRO A 53 -15.79 4.32 -3.41
CA PRO A 53 -16.86 4.78 -4.29
C PRO A 53 -16.34 6.04 -4.98
N LEU A 54 -16.49 6.08 -6.30
CA LEU A 54 -16.18 7.28 -7.09
C LEU A 54 -16.91 8.43 -6.38
N LEU A 55 -16.17 9.33 -5.73
CA LEU A 55 -16.74 10.57 -5.24
C LEU A 55 -17.24 11.27 -6.49
N SER A 56 -18.55 11.20 -6.72
CA SER A 56 -19.21 11.94 -7.77
C SER A 56 -18.77 13.38 -7.64
N ARG A 57 -18.22 13.86 -8.74
CA ARG A 57 -17.99 15.27 -8.98
C ARG A 57 -19.35 15.96 -8.91
N ASP A 58 -19.66 16.54 -7.77
CA ASP A 58 -20.61 17.65 -7.65
C ASP A 58 -20.41 18.26 -6.27
N GLU A 59 -19.91 19.48 -6.24
CA GLU A 59 -20.35 20.56 -5.36
C GLU A 59 -19.78 21.83 -6.00
N SER A 60 -20.72 22.70 -6.38
CA SER A 60 -20.55 23.91 -7.20
C SER A 60 -19.80 25.05 -6.49
#